data_AF-A0A7W1KNU4-F1
#
_entry.id   AF-A0A7W1KNU4-F1
#
_cell.length_a   1.000
_cell.length_b   1.000
_cell.length_c   1.000
_cell.angle_alpha   90.00
_cell.angle_beta   90.00
_cell.angle_gamma   90.00
#
_symmetry.space_group_name_H-M   'P 1'
#
loop_
_entity.id
_entity.type
_entity.pdbx_description
1 polymer ?
#
loop_
_entity_poly.entity_id
_entity_poly.type
_entity_poly.pdbx_seq_one_letter_code
_entity_poly.pdbx_strand_id
1 'polypeptide(L)'
;MSYILGRQYVWVDATHLHIWSAEGYDGWDESSWAKGFEPPSDRRSAAFGLPGGVSLRQKVADEYVVMRMAELVANGELGPVMDRALANHGANSGCQALSQHASSLRTALAKVP
;
A
#
# COMPACT_ATOMS: atom_id res chain seq x y z
N MET A 1 -1.37 -10.65 -4.23
CA MET A 1 -0.50 -10.68 -3.05
C MET A 1 -0.83 -9.48 -2.15
N SER A 2 -1.09 -9.65 -0.86
CA SER A 2 -1.44 -8.56 0.07
C SER A 2 -0.21 -7.94 0.73
N TYR A 3 -0.24 -6.62 0.93
CA TYR A 3 0.81 -5.81 1.57
C TYR A 3 0.38 -5.16 2.88
N ILE A 4 -0.90 -4.80 3.02
CA ILE A 4 -1.46 -4.23 4.26
C ILE A 4 -2.84 -4.83 4.43
N LEU A 5 -3.16 -5.29 5.64
CA LEU A 5 -4.43 -5.87 6.04
C LEU A 5 -5.05 -5.00 7.15
N GLY A 6 -6.36 -4.76 7.12
CA GLY A 6 -7.06 -3.97 8.14
C GLY A 6 -8.10 -3.02 7.57
N ARG A 7 -8.28 -1.85 8.21
CA ARG A 7 -9.16 -0.78 7.70
C ARG A 7 -8.71 -0.22 6.36
N GLN A 8 -7.42 -0.31 6.07
CA GLN A 8 -6.84 -0.07 4.77
C GLN A 8 -6.32 -1.41 4.27
N TYR A 9 -6.75 -1.83 3.08
CA TYR A 9 -6.35 -3.09 2.47
C TYR A 9 -5.61 -2.81 1.17
N VAL A 10 -4.35 -3.21 1.10
CA VAL A 10 -3.49 -2.99 -0.07
C VAL A 10 -3.03 -4.33 -0.60
N TRP A 11 -3.25 -4.60 -1.89
CA TRP A 11 -2.83 -5.84 -2.54
C TRP A 11 -2.52 -5.63 -4.02
N VAL A 12 -1.74 -6.53 -4.60
CA VAL A 12 -1.46 -6.56 -6.05
C VAL A 12 -2.07 -7.79 -6.72
N ASP A 13 -2.44 -7.66 -7.99
CA ASP A 13 -2.73 -8.80 -8.89
C ASP A 13 -1.61 -9.00 -9.94
N ALA A 14 -1.92 -9.39 -11.17
CA ALA A 14 -0.92 -9.52 -12.24
C ALA A 14 -0.48 -8.18 -12.87
N THR A 15 -1.26 -7.11 -12.67
CA THR A 15 -1.11 -5.85 -13.43
C THR A 15 -1.33 -4.60 -12.59
N HIS A 16 -2.05 -4.69 -11.47
CA HIS A 16 -2.44 -3.54 -10.65
C HIS A 16 -2.05 -3.71 -9.17
N LEU A 17 -1.80 -2.58 -8.53
CA LEU A 17 -1.87 -2.36 -7.08
C LEU A 17 -3.26 -1.80 -6.77
N HIS A 18 -3.93 -2.40 -5.81
CA HIS A 18 -5.26 -2.04 -5.35
C HIS A 18 -5.16 -1.51 -3.93
N ILE A 19 -5.88 -0.43 -3.67
CA ILE A 19 -5.99 0.22 -2.37
C ILE A 19 -7.48 0.29 -2.04
N TRP A 20 -7.85 -0.24 -0.88
CA TRP A 20 -9.21 -0.27 -0.39
C TRP A 20 -9.29 0.33 1.02
N SER A 21 -10.38 1.05 1.30
CA SER A 21 -10.65 1.65 2.61
C SER A 21 -12.02 1.24 3.14
N ALA A 22 -12.05 0.80 4.40
CA ALA A 22 -13.25 0.38 5.12
C ALA A 22 -14.13 1.56 5.58
N GLU A 23 -13.58 2.77 5.65
CA GLU A 23 -14.26 3.94 6.25
C GLU A 23 -15.25 4.64 5.30
N GLY A 24 -15.43 4.10 4.09
CA GLY A 24 -16.30 4.65 3.05
C GLY A 24 -15.58 5.59 2.09
N TYR A 25 -16.36 6.38 1.35
CA TYR A 25 -15.92 7.23 0.22
C TYR A 25 -14.76 8.17 0.60
N ASP A 26 -13.64 8.03 -0.11
CA ASP A 26 -12.36 8.71 0.09
C ASP A 26 -11.96 9.62 -1.09
N GLY A 27 -12.93 10.05 -1.91
CA GLY A 27 -12.70 10.85 -3.12
C GLY A 27 -12.27 10.03 -4.33
N TRP A 28 -12.62 8.74 -4.39
CA TRP A 28 -12.23 7.84 -5.50
C TRP A 28 -12.78 8.24 -6.87
N ASP A 29 -13.80 9.08 -6.95
CA ASP A 29 -14.29 9.68 -8.19
C ASP A 29 -13.37 10.77 -8.74
N GLU A 30 -12.53 11.38 -7.90
CA GLU A 30 -11.40 12.23 -8.33
C GLU A 30 -10.23 11.41 -8.88
N SER A 31 -10.16 10.12 -8.52
CA SER A 31 -9.29 9.16 -9.20
C SER A 31 -9.91 8.81 -10.55
N SER A 32 -9.28 9.24 -11.64
CA SER A 32 -9.74 9.08 -13.04
C SER A 32 -9.93 7.61 -13.52
N TRP A 33 -9.88 6.63 -12.61
CA TRP A 33 -9.68 5.20 -12.84
C TRP A 33 -10.75 4.31 -12.19
N ALA A 34 -11.75 4.91 -11.51
CA ALA A 34 -12.80 4.16 -10.83
C ALA A 34 -13.74 3.45 -11.84
N LYS A 35 -13.62 2.13 -11.95
CA LYS A 35 -14.66 1.27 -12.52
C LYS A 35 -14.99 0.13 -11.56
N GLY A 36 -16.29 -0.10 -11.35
CA GLY A 36 -16.78 -1.47 -11.13
C GLY A 36 -17.35 -1.82 -9.76
N PHE A 37 -17.92 -0.89 -8.99
CA PHE A 37 -18.69 -1.30 -7.80
C PHE A 37 -20.18 -1.45 -8.14
N GLU A 38 -20.68 -2.69 -8.20
CA GLU A 38 -22.11 -2.98 -8.13
C GLU A 38 -22.54 -3.01 -6.65
N PRO A 39 -23.60 -2.27 -6.26
CA PRO A 39 -24.08 -2.27 -4.89
C PRO A 39 -24.50 -3.67 -4.43
N PRO A 40 -24.08 -4.14 -3.23
CA PRO A 40 -24.54 -5.39 -2.67
C PRO A 40 -26.06 -5.37 -2.48
N SER A 41 -26.74 -6.43 -2.89
CA SER A 41 -28.21 -6.55 -2.77
C SER A 41 -28.69 -6.95 -1.37
N ASP A 42 -27.78 -7.31 -0.46
CA ASP A 42 -28.12 -7.76 0.89
C ASP A 42 -28.04 -6.63 1.93
N ARG A 43 -28.95 -6.69 2.92
CA ARG A 43 -29.16 -5.66 3.93
C ARG A 43 -27.99 -5.50 4.90
N ARG A 44 -27.12 -6.52 5.02
CA ARG A 44 -26.00 -6.55 5.97
C ARG A 44 -24.81 -5.80 5.38
N SER A 45 -24.59 -5.96 4.08
CA SER A 45 -23.58 -5.26 3.29
C SER A 45 -23.95 -3.79 3.05
N ALA A 46 -25.24 -3.46 2.95
CA ALA A 46 -25.72 -2.08 2.82
C ALA A 46 -25.44 -1.18 4.06
N ALA A 47 -25.20 -1.78 5.24
CA ALA A 47 -24.94 -1.04 6.48
C ALA A 47 -23.51 -0.47 6.58
N PHE A 48 -22.58 -0.93 5.73
CA PHE A 48 -21.16 -0.55 5.77
C PHE A 48 -20.79 0.61 4.84
N GLY A 49 -21.78 1.23 4.18
CA GLY A 49 -21.53 2.22 3.11
C GLY A 49 -20.97 1.55 1.83
N LEU A 50 -20.87 2.32 0.74
CA LEU A 50 -20.17 1.83 -0.45
C LEU A 50 -18.66 1.88 -0.16
N PRO A 51 -17.92 0.76 -0.23
CA PRO A 51 -16.47 0.77 -0.07
C PRO A 51 -15.82 1.64 -1.14
N GLY A 52 -14.83 2.44 -0.73
CA GLY A 52 -13.95 3.18 -1.63
C GLY A 52 -12.76 2.32 -2.05
N GLY A 53 -12.34 2.47 -3.30
CA GLY A 53 -11.14 1.80 -3.77
C GLY A 53 -10.64 2.35 -5.10
N VAL A 54 -9.32 2.35 -5.23
CA VAL A 54 -8.62 2.76 -6.45
C VAL A 54 -7.59 1.71 -6.83
N SER A 55 -7.29 1.62 -8.12
CA SER A 55 -6.22 0.77 -8.60
C SER A 55 -5.27 1.55 -9.48
N LEU A 56 -3.99 1.19 -9.41
CA LEU A 56 -2.90 1.78 -10.18
C LEU A 56 -2.16 0.65 -10.89
N ARG A 57 -1.67 0.89 -12.11
CA ARG A 57 -0.77 -0.05 -12.80
C ARG A 57 0.48 -0.29 -11.94
N GLN A 58 0.89 -1.54 -11.79
CA GLN A 58 2.06 -1.93 -10.98
C GLN A 58 3.32 -1.16 -11.34
N LYS A 59 3.61 -0.99 -12.63
CA LYS A 59 4.79 -0.25 -13.08
C LYS A 59 4.84 1.18 -12.53
N VAL A 60 3.69 1.84 -12.46
CA VAL A 60 3.59 3.21 -11.92
C VAL A 60 3.73 3.18 -10.39
N ALA A 61 3.19 2.15 -9.72
CA ALA A 61 3.39 1.94 -8.29
C ALA A 61 4.87 1.73 -7.96
N ASP A 62 5.58 0.91 -8.74
CA ASP A 62 7.00 0.62 -8.53
C ASP A 62 7.85 1.89 -8.68
N GLU A 63 7.60 2.69 -9.72
CA GLU A 63 8.23 3.99 -9.93
C GLU A 63 7.99 4.93 -8.74
N TYR A 64 6.74 5.03 -8.27
CA TYR A 64 6.39 5.81 -7.09
C TYR A 64 7.12 5.32 -5.82
N VAL A 65 7.17 4.01 -5.58
CA VAL A 65 7.84 3.43 -4.40
C VAL A 65 9.33 3.78 -4.39
N VAL A 66 10.00 3.74 -5.55
CA VAL A 66 11.42 4.12 -5.64
C VAL A 66 11.62 5.61 -5.38
N MET A 67 10.77 6.47 -5.94
CA MET A 67 10.82 7.92 -5.66
C MET A 67 10.57 8.21 -4.18
N ARG A 68 9.54 7.59 -3.59
CA ARG A 68 9.22 7.77 -2.17
C ARG A 68 10.32 7.25 -1.25
N MET A 69 10.97 6.15 -1.62
CA MET A 69 12.15 5.63 -0.91
C MET A 69 13.29 6.66 -0.93
N ALA A 70 13.56 7.30 -2.06
CA ALA A 70 14.60 8.32 -2.17
C ALA A 70 14.34 9.52 -1.24
N GLU A 71 13.08 9.99 -1.16
CA GLU A 71 12.69 11.05 -0.22
C GLU A 71 12.90 10.64 1.25
N LEU A 72 12.52 9.40 1.61
CA LEU A 72 12.72 8.89 2.97
C LEU A 72 14.22 8.77 3.32
N VAL A 73 15.06 8.46 2.34
CA VAL A 73 16.52 8.46 2.52
C VAL A 73 17.03 9.88 2.76
N ALA A 74 16.66 10.83 1.90
CA ALA A 74 17.07 12.24 2.01
C ALA A 74 16.66 12.87 3.36
N ASN A 75 15.51 12.46 3.90
CA ASN A 75 15.01 12.96 5.19
C ASN A 75 15.55 12.17 6.40
N GLY A 76 16.32 11.09 6.21
CA GLY A 76 16.76 10.21 7.30
C GLY A 76 15.64 9.39 7.94
N GLU A 77 14.49 9.26 7.28
CA GLU A 77 13.28 8.62 7.79
C GLU A 77 13.15 7.14 7.40
N LEU A 78 13.98 6.66 6.46
CA LEU A 78 13.89 5.29 5.95
C LEU A 78 13.93 4.25 7.07
N GLY A 79 14.89 4.37 8.00
CA GLY A 79 15.05 3.43 9.11
C GLY A 79 13.78 3.33 9.98
N PRO A 80 13.28 4.44 10.54
CA PRO A 80 12.02 4.48 11.27
C PRO A 80 10.81 3.91 10.49
N VAL A 81 10.71 4.16 9.18
CA VAL A 81 9.62 3.60 8.36
C VAL A 81 9.73 2.09 8.23
N MET A 82 10.94 1.55 8.01
CA MET A 82 11.17 0.11 7.95
C MET A 82 10.79 -0.58 9.27
N ASP A 83 11.18 0.01 10.41
CA ASP A 83 10.87 -0.56 11.73
C ASP A 83 9.36 -0.58 11.98
N ARG A 84 8.65 0.51 11.63
CA ARG A 84 7.19 0.57 11.72
C ARG A 84 6.51 -0.47 10.82
N ALA A 85 6.99 -0.64 9.59
CA ALA A 85 6.41 -1.62 8.66
C ALA A 85 6.58 -3.06 9.18
N LEU A 86 7.77 -3.40 9.71
CA LEU A 86 8.04 -4.71 10.30
C LEU A 86 7.22 -4.98 11.56
N ALA A 87 7.02 -3.96 12.40
CA ALA A 87 6.22 -4.09 13.63
C ALA A 87 4.72 -4.25 13.36
N ASN A 88 4.17 -3.52 12.38
CA ASN A 88 2.71 -3.39 12.21
C ASN A 88 2.11 -4.29 11.13
N HIS A 89 2.91 -4.74 10.16
CA HIS A 89 2.41 -5.47 8.99
C HIS A 89 3.05 -6.85 8.82
N GLY A 90 3.66 -7.39 9.89
CA GLY A 90 4.27 -8.72 9.90
C GLY A 90 3.36 -9.80 9.28
N ALA A 91 3.99 -10.83 8.70
CA ALA A 91 3.35 -11.99 8.05
C ALA A 91 2.75 -11.79 6.64
N ASN A 92 2.95 -10.63 6.00
CA ASN A 92 2.72 -10.51 4.55
C ASN A 92 4.02 -10.61 3.74
N SER A 93 3.94 -10.98 2.45
CA SER A 93 5.12 -11.23 1.62
C SER A 93 6.04 -10.01 1.44
N GLY A 94 5.47 -8.79 1.45
CA GLY A 94 6.24 -7.55 1.39
C GLY A 94 7.05 -7.33 2.66
N CYS A 95 6.44 -7.55 3.83
CA CYS A 95 7.15 -7.51 5.12
C CYS A 95 8.17 -8.65 5.26
N GLN A 96 7.92 -9.82 4.68
CA GLN A 96 8.89 -10.92 4.66
C GLN A 96 10.10 -10.56 3.81
N ALA A 97 9.90 -10.03 2.60
CA ALA A 97 10.97 -9.54 1.74
C ALA A 97 11.74 -8.40 2.42
N LEU A 98 11.04 -7.44 3.03
CA LEU A 98 11.66 -6.37 3.81
C LEU A 98 12.50 -6.92 4.95
N SER A 99 12.00 -7.89 5.72
CA SER A 99 12.72 -8.50 6.84
C SER A 99 14.01 -9.17 6.39
N GLN A 100 13.98 -9.89 5.27
CA GLN A 100 15.16 -10.57 4.70
C GLN A 100 16.24 -9.60 4.22
N HIS A 101 15.83 -8.42 3.74
CA HIS A 101 16.75 -7.44 3.15
C HIS A 101 17.01 -6.20 4.00
N ALA A 102 16.41 -6.10 5.20
CA ALA A 102 16.44 -4.88 6.00
C ALA A 102 17.86 -4.39 6.34
N SER A 103 18.75 -5.31 6.72
CA SER A 103 20.15 -4.97 7.02
C SER A 103 20.89 -4.46 5.78
N SER A 104 20.77 -5.17 4.65
CA SER A 104 21.37 -4.77 3.38
C SER A 104 20.85 -3.42 2.88
N LEU A 105 19.55 -3.17 2.98
CA LEU A 105 18.92 -1.90 2.61
C LEU A 105 19.45 -0.75 3.48
N ARG A 106 19.53 -0.93 4.80
CA ARG A 106 20.09 0.08 5.71
C ARG A 106 21.54 0.40 5.36
N THR A 107 22.37 -0.61 5.09
CA THR A 107 23.78 -0.38 4.72
C THR A 107 23.94 0.29 3.37
N ALA A 108 23.16 -0.13 2.36
CA ALA A 108 23.24 0.42 1.02
C ALA A 108 22.76 1.87 0.96
N LEU A 109 21.73 2.20 1.73
CA LEU A 109 21.06 3.51 1.68
C LEU A 109 21.56 4.50 2.74
N ALA A 110 22.29 4.06 3.77
CA ALA A 110 22.95 4.95 4.74
C ALA A 110 24.12 5.76 4.16
N LYS A 111 24.55 5.46 2.93
CA LYS A 111 25.69 6.10 2.25
C LYS A 111 25.27 7.12 1.19
N VAL A 112 23.99 7.40 1.06
CA VAL A 112 23.51 8.43 0.13
C VAL A 112 23.68 9.78 0.84
N PRO A 113 24.55 10.67 0.34
CA PRO A 113 24.79 11.98 0.94
C PRO A 113 23.57 12.90 0.87
#